data_AF-I3CC50-F1
#
_entry.id   AF-I3CC50-F1
#
_cell.length_a   1.000
_cell.length_b   1.000
_cell.length_c   1.000
_cell.angle_alpha   90.00
_cell.angle_beta   90.00
_cell.angle_gamma   90.00
#
_symmetry.space_group_name_H-M   'P 1'
#
loop_
_entity.id
_entity.type
_entity.pdbx_description
1 polymer ?
#
loop_
_entity_poly.entity_id
_entity_poly.type
_entity_poly.pdbx_seq_one_letter_code
_entity_poly.pdbx_strand_id
1 'polypeptide(L)'
;MSTKKNLLEAKVTHVSDGDTLKANCDNGLTITVRLDSIDAPEKAQPYGAEAKEALATLVLNKDIKIEQTAQDRYGRIVGKVYRGRTYVNEEMVKNGHAWVYQQYANEPTFAKLEEKAQQAKLGLWALPKAKRMPPWEWRKLQKEKSEAIQAVKEMNKKSSTSWLSWVLGIIGVGAVAGVGYLWFTGQLSQLLGG
;
A
#
# COMPACT_ATOMS: atom_id res chain seq x y z
N MET A 1 -16.75 -32.47 -21.26
CA MET A 1 -15.78 -31.75 -22.11
C MET A 1 -14.81 -31.01 -21.20
N SER A 2 -13.55 -31.46 -21.12
CA SER A 2 -12.52 -30.78 -20.32
C SER A 2 -12.10 -29.51 -21.04
N THR A 3 -12.58 -28.34 -20.61
CA THR A 3 -12.10 -27.06 -21.10
C THR A 3 -10.59 -27.02 -20.91
N LYS A 4 -9.83 -26.93 -22.01
CA LYS A 4 -8.37 -26.78 -21.94
C LYS A 4 -8.09 -25.54 -21.09
N LYS A 5 -7.54 -25.72 -19.88
CA LYS A 5 -7.02 -24.60 -19.10
C LYS A 5 -5.88 -23.97 -19.91
N ASN A 6 -6.04 -22.71 -20.29
CA ASN A 6 -4.98 -21.95 -20.94
C ASN A 6 -3.92 -21.63 -19.89
N LEU A 7 -2.89 -22.47 -19.82
CA LEU A 7 -1.73 -22.29 -18.96
C LEU A 7 -0.64 -21.58 -19.75
N LEU A 8 -0.22 -20.41 -19.25
CA LEU A 8 0.95 -19.71 -19.76
C LEU A 8 2.18 -20.19 -19.00
N GLU A 9 3.23 -20.61 -19.70
CA GLU A 9 4.52 -20.93 -19.11
C GLU A 9 5.43 -19.71 -19.17
N ALA A 10 6.09 -19.40 -18.06
CA ALA A 10 6.96 -18.24 -17.95
C ALA A 10 8.02 -18.42 -16.86
N LYS A 11 9.17 -17.76 -17.01
CA LYS A 11 10.20 -17.65 -15.97
C LYS A 11 10.05 -16.34 -15.21
N VAL A 12 9.96 -16.40 -13.89
CA VAL A 12 9.85 -15.19 -13.06
C VAL A 12 11.19 -14.46 -13.01
N THR A 13 11.16 -13.18 -13.37
CA THR A 13 12.34 -12.29 -13.41
C THR A 13 12.33 -11.25 -12.29
N HIS A 14 11.16 -10.91 -11.76
CA HIS A 14 11.05 -9.92 -10.70
C HIS A 14 9.83 -10.18 -9.82
N VAL A 15 9.95 -9.86 -8.54
CA VAL A 15 8.82 -9.79 -7.61
C VAL A 15 8.65 -8.35 -7.14
N SER A 16 7.51 -7.76 -7.48
CA SER A 16 7.21 -6.37 -7.22
C SER A 16 6.92 -6.16 -5.72
N ASP A 17 6.02 -6.97 -5.18
CA ASP A 17 5.48 -6.98 -3.82
C ASP A 17 4.96 -8.40 -3.47
N GLY A 18 4.16 -8.56 -2.41
CA GLY A 18 3.70 -9.87 -1.93
C GLY A 18 2.63 -10.56 -2.77
N ASP A 19 2.10 -9.93 -3.83
CA ASP A 19 1.10 -10.57 -4.70
C ASP A 19 1.32 -10.26 -6.20
N THR A 20 2.35 -9.50 -6.56
CA THR A 20 2.62 -9.11 -7.94
C THR A 20 4.03 -9.48 -8.38
N LEU A 21 4.15 -10.15 -9.53
CA LEU A 21 5.42 -10.56 -10.14
C LEU A 21 5.51 -10.17 -11.61
N LYS A 22 6.73 -10.18 -12.17
CA LYS A 22 6.98 -10.12 -13.60
C LYS A 22 7.62 -11.41 -14.07
N ALA A 23 7.20 -11.88 -15.24
CA ALA A 23 7.70 -13.11 -15.83
C ALA A 23 7.90 -12.96 -17.33
N ASN A 24 8.90 -13.66 -17.85
CA ASN A 24 9.18 -13.74 -19.29
C ASN A 24 8.58 -15.03 -19.84
N CYS A 25 7.70 -14.90 -20.81
CA CYS A 25 7.13 -16.02 -21.56
C CYS A 25 8.13 -16.51 -22.63
N ASP A 26 7.96 -17.73 -23.11
CA ASP A 26 8.84 -18.35 -24.12
C ASP A 26 8.85 -17.60 -25.46
N ASN A 27 7.79 -16.86 -25.76
CA ASN A 27 7.69 -16.01 -26.94
C ASN A 27 8.43 -14.65 -26.80
N GLY A 28 9.18 -14.44 -25.72
CA GLY A 28 9.93 -13.21 -25.46
C GLY A 28 9.12 -12.08 -24.82
N LEU A 29 7.80 -12.25 -24.61
CA LEU A 29 6.97 -11.25 -23.95
C LEU A 29 7.23 -11.21 -22.45
N THR A 30 7.40 -10.01 -21.89
CA THR A 30 7.36 -9.82 -20.44
C THR A 30 5.95 -9.46 -19.99
N ILE A 31 5.40 -10.26 -19.09
CA ILE A 31 4.07 -10.04 -18.48
C ILE A 31 4.20 -9.64 -17.02
N THR A 32 3.24 -8.87 -16.53
CA THR A 32 3.05 -8.62 -15.09
C THR A 32 1.84 -9.40 -14.62
N VAL A 33 2.01 -10.18 -13.56
CA VAL A 33 1.00 -11.08 -13.01
C VAL A 33 0.67 -10.65 -11.58
N ARG A 34 -0.60 -10.40 -11.30
CA ARG A 34 -1.16 -10.29 -9.95
C ARG A 34 -1.77 -11.64 -9.57
N LEU A 35 -1.44 -12.13 -8.39
CA LEU A 35 -1.99 -13.37 -7.86
C LEU A 35 -3.50 -13.20 -7.61
N ASP A 36 -4.29 -14.09 -8.19
CA ASP A 36 -5.73 -14.16 -7.99
C ASP A 36 -6.11 -14.50 -6.54
N SER A 37 -7.29 -14.05 -6.12
CA SER A 37 -7.96 -14.35 -4.84
C SER A 37 -7.27 -13.87 -3.57
N ILE A 38 -6.12 -13.20 -3.68
CA ILE A 38 -5.34 -12.71 -2.53
C ILE A 38 -4.99 -11.23 -2.68
N ASP A 39 -4.68 -10.58 -1.55
CA ASP A 39 -4.15 -9.22 -1.49
C ASP A 39 -3.06 -9.19 -0.40
N ALA A 40 -1.82 -8.93 -0.78
CA ALA A 40 -0.70 -8.90 0.17
C ALA A 40 -0.53 -7.50 0.79
N PRO A 41 0.06 -7.38 2.00
CA PRO A 41 0.39 -6.08 2.57
C PRO A 41 1.21 -5.22 1.61
N GLU A 42 0.84 -3.96 1.47
CA GLU A 42 1.53 -3.00 0.60
C GLU A 42 2.98 -2.80 1.05
N LYS A 43 3.87 -2.37 0.15
CA LYS A 43 5.32 -2.23 0.45
C LYS A 43 5.64 -1.41 1.70
N ALA A 44 4.85 -0.36 1.96
CA ALA A 44 5.03 0.53 3.10
C ALA A 44 4.16 0.14 4.32
N GLN A 45 3.37 -0.92 4.21
CA GLN A 45 2.53 -1.45 5.25
C GLN A 45 3.33 -2.40 6.15
N PRO A 46 2.98 -2.54 7.45
CA PRO A 46 3.53 -3.62 8.25
C PRO A 46 3.42 -4.97 7.54
N TYR A 47 4.51 -5.75 7.56
CA TYR A 47 4.64 -7.05 6.89
C TYR A 47 4.77 -7.02 5.35
N GLY A 48 4.85 -5.84 4.72
CA GLY A 48 4.95 -5.73 3.25
C GLY A 48 6.27 -6.27 2.67
N ALA A 49 7.39 -6.06 3.37
CA ALA A 49 8.69 -6.54 2.94
C ALA A 49 8.78 -8.07 3.05
N GLU A 50 8.28 -8.62 4.17
CA GLU A 50 8.26 -10.04 4.48
C GLU A 50 7.32 -10.80 3.54
N ALA A 51 6.16 -10.23 3.18
CA ALA A 51 5.27 -10.80 2.18
C ALA A 51 5.93 -10.87 0.79
N LYS A 52 6.64 -9.81 0.39
CA LYS A 52 7.42 -9.80 -0.86
C LYS A 52 8.52 -10.86 -0.86
N GLU A 53 9.26 -10.97 0.23
CA GLU A 53 10.35 -11.95 0.37
C GLU A 53 9.82 -13.39 0.32
N ALA A 54 8.67 -13.65 0.95
CA ALA A 54 8.01 -14.96 0.87
C ALA A 54 7.64 -15.32 -0.57
N LEU A 55 7.01 -14.40 -1.32
CA LEU A 55 6.71 -14.63 -2.73
C LEU A 55 7.99 -14.85 -3.55
N ALA A 56 9.02 -14.01 -3.35
CA ALA A 56 10.31 -14.16 -4.04
C ALA A 56 10.96 -15.52 -3.76
N THR A 57 10.96 -15.98 -2.51
CA THR A 57 11.44 -17.31 -2.13
C THR A 57 10.68 -18.42 -2.85
N LEU A 58 9.37 -18.24 -3.03
CA LEU A 58 8.57 -19.20 -3.76
C LEU A 58 8.90 -19.20 -5.25
N VAL A 59 9.01 -18.06 -5.93
CA VAL A 59 8.95 -18.03 -7.40
C VAL A 59 10.13 -17.39 -8.13
N LEU A 60 10.97 -16.56 -7.48
CA LEU A 60 12.00 -15.79 -8.17
C LEU A 60 13.01 -16.70 -8.89
N ASN A 61 13.32 -16.39 -10.15
CA ASN A 61 14.20 -17.16 -11.04
C ASN A 61 13.70 -18.57 -11.40
N LYS A 62 12.46 -18.91 -11.06
CA LYS A 62 11.86 -20.23 -11.32
C LYS A 62 10.85 -20.17 -12.45
N ASP A 63 10.64 -21.32 -13.07
CA ASP A 63 9.60 -21.51 -14.07
C ASP A 63 8.26 -21.74 -13.39
N ILE A 64 7.23 -21.06 -13.90
CA ILE A 64 5.87 -21.09 -13.38
C ILE A 64 4.87 -21.36 -14.50
N LYS A 65 3.71 -21.88 -14.11
CA LYS A 65 2.52 -21.94 -14.96
C LYS A 65 1.47 -21.00 -14.42
N ILE A 66 0.85 -20.23 -15.29
CA ILE A 66 -0.16 -19.23 -14.93
C ILE A 66 -1.46 -19.63 -15.59
N GLU A 67 -2.48 -19.93 -14.79
CA GLU A 67 -3.86 -20.03 -15.25
C GLU A 67 -4.47 -18.63 -15.15
N GLN A 68 -4.59 -17.96 -16.29
CA GLN A 68 -5.17 -16.62 -16.35
C GLN A 68 -6.67 -16.68 -16.04
N THR A 69 -7.10 -15.86 -15.09
CA THR A 69 -8.52 -15.74 -14.69
C THR A 69 -9.13 -14.41 -15.13
N ALA A 70 -8.33 -13.34 -15.23
CA ALA A 70 -8.77 -12.06 -15.76
C ALA A 70 -7.58 -11.23 -16.29
N GLN A 71 -7.89 -10.06 -16.82
CA GLN A 71 -6.93 -8.98 -17.02
C GLN A 71 -7.49 -7.73 -16.33
N ASP A 72 -6.67 -7.06 -15.52
CA ASP A 72 -7.13 -5.87 -14.81
C ASP A 72 -7.01 -4.59 -15.66
N ARG A 73 -7.58 -3.50 -15.17
CA ARG A 73 -7.56 -2.19 -15.85
C ARG A 73 -6.16 -1.61 -16.09
N TYR A 74 -5.14 -2.14 -15.42
CA TYR A 74 -3.75 -1.72 -15.56
C TYR A 74 -2.99 -2.61 -16.55
N GLY A 75 -3.68 -3.55 -17.20
CA GLY A 75 -3.10 -4.48 -18.16
C GLY A 75 -2.39 -5.67 -17.50
N ARG A 76 -2.45 -5.83 -16.17
CA ARG A 76 -1.85 -7.00 -15.50
C ARG A 76 -2.72 -8.23 -15.74
N ILE A 77 -2.05 -9.36 -15.93
CA ILE A 77 -2.71 -10.66 -15.88
C ILE A 77 -3.08 -10.92 -14.42
N VAL A 78 -4.33 -11.28 -14.16
CA VAL A 78 -4.76 -11.84 -12.88
C VAL A 78 -4.83 -13.34 -13.05
N GLY A 79 -4.18 -14.11 -12.17
CA GLY A 79 -4.15 -15.55 -12.36
C GLY A 79 -3.72 -16.40 -11.16
N LYS A 80 -3.99 -17.69 -11.31
CA LYS A 80 -3.53 -18.74 -10.40
C LYS A 80 -2.14 -19.16 -10.83
N VAL A 81 -1.15 -19.01 -9.93
CA VAL A 81 0.26 -19.26 -10.24
C VAL A 81 0.70 -20.58 -9.63
N TYR A 82 1.30 -21.45 -10.44
CA TYR A 82 1.82 -22.75 -10.04
C TYR A 82 3.31 -22.83 -10.29
N ARG A 83 4.04 -23.41 -9.35
CA ARG A 83 5.46 -23.77 -9.50
C ARG A 83 5.59 -25.27 -9.28
N GLY A 84 5.75 -26.01 -10.37
CA GLY A 84 5.67 -27.48 -10.32
C GLY A 84 4.31 -27.90 -9.77
N ARG A 85 4.31 -28.57 -8.59
CA ARG A 85 3.08 -28.98 -7.89
C ARG A 85 2.59 -27.98 -6.84
N THR A 86 3.34 -26.90 -6.59
CA THR A 86 3.00 -25.89 -5.59
C THR A 86 2.03 -24.88 -6.18
N TYR A 87 0.84 -24.73 -5.59
CA TYR A 87 -0.06 -23.61 -5.88
C TYR A 87 0.35 -22.40 -5.03
N VAL A 88 0.96 -21.40 -5.66
CA VAL A 88 1.64 -20.29 -4.97
C VAL A 88 0.66 -19.42 -4.20
N ASN A 89 -0.51 -19.12 -4.77
CA ASN A 89 -1.51 -18.28 -4.12
C ASN A 89 -1.98 -18.88 -2.79
N GLU A 90 -2.21 -20.19 -2.74
CA GLU A 90 -2.57 -20.91 -1.51
C GLU A 90 -1.44 -20.88 -0.49
N GLU A 91 -0.19 -21.11 -0.90
CA GLU A 91 0.95 -21.06 0.01
C GLU A 91 1.15 -19.67 0.64
N MET A 92 0.85 -18.59 -0.10
CA MET A 92 0.90 -17.24 0.45
C MET A 92 -0.12 -17.04 1.58
N VAL A 93 -1.34 -17.54 1.45
CA VAL A 93 -2.38 -17.41 2.49
C VAL A 93 -2.14 -18.37 3.64
N LYS A 94 -1.84 -19.63 3.32
CA LYS A 94 -1.60 -20.71 4.29
C LYS A 94 -0.50 -20.36 5.30
N ASN A 95 0.53 -19.64 4.87
CA ASN A 95 1.65 -19.23 5.72
C ASN A 95 1.50 -17.79 6.26
N GLY A 96 0.35 -17.14 6.04
CA GLY A 96 0.04 -15.81 6.58
C GLY A 96 0.81 -14.66 5.93
N HIS A 97 1.09 -14.74 4.62
CA HIS A 97 1.76 -13.67 3.86
C HIS A 97 0.79 -12.80 3.04
N ALA A 98 -0.46 -13.20 2.91
CA ALA A 98 -1.49 -12.43 2.22
C ALA A 98 -2.85 -12.61 2.89
N TRP A 99 -3.71 -11.61 2.67
CA TRP A 99 -5.13 -11.67 3.03
C TRP A 99 -5.91 -12.34 1.91
N VAL A 100 -7.00 -13.02 2.25
CA VAL A 100 -7.96 -13.52 1.25
C VAL A 100 -8.79 -12.36 0.74
N TYR A 101 -8.79 -12.16 -0.58
CA TYR A 101 -9.60 -11.13 -1.18
C TYR A 101 -11.00 -11.69 -1.49
N GLN A 102 -11.87 -11.66 -0.47
CA GLN A 102 -13.18 -12.33 -0.48
C GLN A 102 -14.05 -12.00 -1.71
N GLN A 103 -13.91 -10.81 -2.29
CA GLN A 103 -14.65 -10.40 -3.49
C GLN A 103 -14.31 -11.23 -4.74
N TYR A 104 -13.16 -11.89 -4.76
CA TYR A 104 -12.66 -12.67 -5.89
C TYR A 104 -12.35 -14.13 -5.55
N ALA A 105 -12.29 -14.46 -4.25
CA ALA A 105 -12.10 -15.82 -3.77
C ALA A 105 -13.43 -16.60 -3.81
N ASN A 106 -13.74 -17.21 -4.96
CA ASN A 106 -14.92 -18.08 -5.10
C ASN A 106 -14.73 -19.47 -4.46
N GLU A 107 -13.51 -19.79 -4.01
CA GLU A 107 -13.15 -21.10 -3.48
C GLU A 107 -13.18 -21.08 -1.94
N PRO A 108 -14.06 -21.89 -1.29
CA PRO A 108 -14.16 -21.97 0.17
C PRO A 108 -12.86 -22.38 0.89
N THR A 109 -11.88 -22.91 0.15
CA THR A 109 -10.57 -23.32 0.67
C THR A 109 -9.75 -22.15 1.17
N PHE A 110 -9.76 -20.99 0.50
CA PHE A 110 -8.93 -19.84 0.88
C PHE A 110 -9.30 -19.29 2.26
N ALA A 111 -10.60 -19.13 2.54
CA ALA A 111 -11.08 -18.67 3.85
C ALA A 111 -10.62 -19.61 4.99
N LYS A 112 -10.68 -20.93 4.78
CA LYS A 112 -10.22 -21.91 5.77
C LYS A 112 -8.69 -21.88 5.96
N LEU A 113 -7.92 -21.62 4.90
CA LEU A 113 -6.47 -21.46 5.00
C LEU A 113 -6.10 -20.22 5.81
N GLU A 114 -6.80 -19.11 5.57
CA GLU A 114 -6.59 -17.86 6.31
C GLU A 114 -6.94 -18.02 7.78
N GLU A 115 -8.09 -18.64 8.09
CA GLU A 115 -8.50 -18.92 9.47
C GLU A 115 -7.46 -19.77 10.21
N LYS A 116 -6.93 -20.82 9.57
CA LYS A 116 -5.86 -21.65 10.15
C LYS A 116 -4.59 -20.85 10.39
N ALA A 117 -4.19 -20.01 9.44
CA ALA A 117 -3.01 -19.14 9.60
C ALA A 117 -3.20 -18.13 10.73
N GLN A 118 -4.42 -17.60 10.91
CA GLN A 118 -4.79 -16.72 12.02
C GLN A 118 -4.70 -17.42 13.37
N GLN A 119 -5.31 -18.60 13.49
CA GLN A 119 -5.30 -19.40 14.72
C GLN A 119 -3.88 -19.80 15.13
N ALA A 120 -3.05 -20.18 14.15
CA ALA A 120 -1.65 -20.54 14.34
C ALA A 120 -0.70 -19.32 14.47
N LYS A 121 -1.21 -18.09 14.35
CA LYS A 121 -0.43 -16.84 14.39
C LYS A 121 0.75 -16.86 13.40
N LEU A 122 0.52 -17.35 12.18
CA LEU A 122 1.55 -17.41 11.14
C LEU A 122 1.73 -16.06 10.44
N GLY A 123 2.96 -15.73 10.10
CA GLY A 123 3.30 -14.54 9.32
C GLY A 123 2.69 -13.25 9.88
N LEU A 124 1.92 -12.54 9.05
CA LEU A 124 1.28 -11.26 9.43
C LEU A 124 0.34 -11.42 10.64
N TRP A 125 -0.18 -12.63 10.88
CA TRP A 125 -1.06 -12.91 12.01
C TRP A 125 -0.34 -12.97 13.36
N ALA A 126 0.99 -13.06 13.37
CA ALA A 126 1.81 -12.90 14.57
C ALA A 126 1.89 -11.45 15.05
N LEU A 127 1.59 -10.48 14.18
CA LEU A 127 1.67 -9.06 14.53
C LEU A 127 0.59 -8.66 15.55
N PRO A 128 0.86 -7.62 16.37
CA PRO A 128 -0.17 -7.01 17.20
C PRO A 128 -1.40 -6.62 16.37
N LYS A 129 -2.61 -6.78 16.92
CA LYS A 129 -3.88 -6.49 16.21
C LYS A 129 -3.89 -5.10 15.56
N ALA A 130 -3.35 -4.09 16.24
CA ALA A 130 -3.26 -2.72 15.73
C ALA A 130 -2.40 -2.55 14.46
N LYS A 131 -1.52 -3.51 14.15
CA LYS A 131 -0.68 -3.52 12.94
C LYS A 131 -1.24 -4.42 11.83
N ARG A 132 -2.30 -5.18 12.11
CA ARG A 132 -2.97 -6.10 11.17
C ARG A 132 -4.11 -5.38 10.49
N MET A 133 -3.78 -4.59 9.48
CA MET A 133 -4.75 -3.93 8.61
C MET A 133 -4.77 -4.67 7.27
N PRO A 134 -5.93 -4.88 6.64
CA PRO A 134 -5.95 -5.41 5.28
C PRO A 134 -5.52 -4.33 4.26
N PRO A 135 -4.97 -4.71 3.09
CA PRO A 135 -4.37 -3.75 2.18
C PRO A 135 -5.40 -2.82 1.51
N TRP A 136 -6.64 -3.26 1.32
CA TRP A 136 -7.72 -2.38 0.80
C TRP A 136 -8.08 -1.24 1.77
N GLU A 137 -8.07 -1.49 3.08
CA GLU A 137 -8.27 -0.45 4.09
C GLU A 137 -7.06 0.49 4.16
N TRP A 138 -5.85 -0.07 4.11
CA TRP A 138 -4.62 0.71 4.09
C TRP A 138 -4.59 1.70 2.92
N ARG A 139 -4.95 1.24 1.71
CA ARG A 139 -5.03 2.10 0.51
C ARG A 139 -6.04 3.23 0.67
N LYS A 140 -7.20 2.97 1.29
CA LYS A 140 -8.21 3.99 1.58
C LYS A 140 -7.65 5.07 2.51
N LEU A 141 -7.00 4.69 3.61
CA LEU A 141 -6.39 5.63 4.55
C LEU A 141 -5.28 6.48 3.91
N GLN A 142 -4.43 5.88 3.06
CA GLN A 142 -3.39 6.65 2.38
C GLN A 142 -3.98 7.69 1.41
N LYS A 143 -5.07 7.34 0.73
CA LYS A 143 -5.79 8.27 -0.14
C LYS A 143 -6.33 9.46 0.66
N GLU A 144 -7.09 9.20 1.73
CA GLU A 144 -7.66 10.24 2.60
C GLU A 144 -6.56 11.15 3.19
N LYS A 145 -5.45 10.57 3.64
CA LYS A 145 -4.28 11.32 4.11
C LYS A 145 -3.69 12.23 3.03
N SER A 146 -3.55 11.72 1.80
CA SER A 146 -2.99 12.49 0.68
C SER A 146 -3.89 13.67 0.30
N GLU A 147 -5.21 13.47 0.30
CA GLU A 147 -6.21 14.50 0.02
C GLU A 147 -6.19 15.59 1.11
N ALA A 148 -6.10 15.22 2.39
CA ALA A 148 -5.97 16.17 3.49
C ALA A 148 -4.68 16.99 3.41
N ILE A 149 -3.54 16.35 3.10
CA ILE A 149 -2.27 17.06 2.91
C ILE A 149 -2.36 18.05 1.74
N GLN A 150 -3.00 17.66 0.65
CA GLN A 150 -3.18 18.53 -0.50
C GLN A 150 -4.09 19.73 -0.16
N ALA A 151 -5.19 19.51 0.56
CA ALA A 151 -6.06 20.58 1.01
C ALA A 151 -5.33 21.60 1.90
N VAL A 152 -4.52 21.14 2.86
CA VAL A 152 -3.71 22.03 3.71
C VAL A 152 -2.69 22.83 2.88
N LYS A 153 -2.03 22.20 1.89
CA LYS A 153 -1.11 22.92 1.00
C LYS A 153 -1.81 24.01 0.18
N GLU A 154 -2.99 23.73 -0.36
CA GLU A 154 -3.78 24.72 -1.09
C GLU A 154 -4.29 25.85 -0.18
N MET A 155 -4.70 25.53 1.05
CA MET A 155 -5.07 26.54 2.05
C MET A 155 -3.90 27.46 2.39
N ASN A 156 -2.71 26.90 2.65
CA ASN A 156 -1.50 27.67 2.95
C ASN A 156 -1.07 28.52 1.76
N LYS A 157 -1.17 28.00 0.54
CA LYS A 157 -0.90 28.77 -0.69
C LYS A 157 -1.87 29.94 -0.83
N LYS A 158 -3.17 29.71 -0.67
CA LYS A 158 -4.20 30.77 -0.76
C LYS A 158 -4.03 31.83 0.34
N SER A 159 -3.72 31.42 1.57
CA SER A 159 -3.42 32.33 2.68
C SER A 159 -2.14 33.12 2.41
N SER A 160 -1.09 32.48 1.88
CA SER A 160 0.18 33.10 1.50
C SER A 160 0.07 34.11 0.36
N THR A 161 -0.85 33.93 -0.58
CA THR A 161 -1.12 34.93 -1.61
C THR A 161 -2.01 36.06 -1.07
N SER A 162 -2.91 35.74 -0.13
CA SER A 162 -3.86 36.70 0.45
C SER A 162 -3.17 37.72 1.38
N TRP A 163 -2.31 37.31 2.32
CA TRP A 163 -1.63 38.26 3.22
C TRP A 163 -0.64 39.19 2.49
N LEU A 164 0.06 38.73 1.44
CA LEU A 164 0.96 39.56 0.63
C LEU A 164 0.22 40.63 -0.18
N SER A 165 -1.00 40.34 -0.68
CA SER A 165 -1.84 41.34 -1.33
C SER A 165 -2.33 42.42 -0.35
N TRP A 166 -2.58 42.07 0.92
CA TRP A 166 -2.93 43.05 1.96
C TRP A 166 -1.70 43.86 2.44
N VAL A 167 -0.51 43.26 2.55
CA VAL A 167 0.72 43.96 2.96
C VAL A 167 1.26 44.90 1.87
N LEU A 168 1.20 44.51 0.59
CA LEU A 168 1.58 45.38 -0.53
C LEU A 168 0.57 46.51 -0.79
N GLY A 169 -0.70 46.32 -0.41
CA GLY A 169 -1.71 47.38 -0.44
C GLY A 169 -1.53 48.48 0.61
N ILE A 170 -0.81 48.21 1.71
CA ILE A 170 -0.60 49.17 2.81
C ILE A 170 0.61 50.09 2.59
N ILE A 171 1.52 49.78 1.65
CA ILE A 171 2.66 50.68 1.33
C ILE A 171 2.22 51.86 0.42
N GLY A 172 0.99 51.83 -0.12
CA GLY A 172 0.45 52.89 -1.00
C GLY A 172 -0.37 53.99 -0.32
N VAL A 173 -0.56 53.97 1.00
CA VAL A 173 -1.23 55.05 1.75
C VAL A 173 -0.35 55.45 2.93
N GLY A 174 0.29 56.62 2.80
CA GLY A 174 1.23 57.13 3.78
C GLY A 174 0.59 57.59 5.10
N ALA A 175 1.46 57.67 6.12
CA ALA A 175 1.39 58.51 7.31
C ALA A 175 0.45 58.14 8.50
N VAL A 176 1.12 57.79 9.61
CA VAL A 176 0.92 58.20 11.03
C VAL A 176 -0.43 57.91 11.72
N ALA A 177 -0.44 56.95 12.65
CA ALA A 177 -0.62 57.17 14.11
C ALA A 177 -0.78 55.82 14.83
N GLY A 178 0.09 55.55 15.81
CA GLY A 178 0.22 54.25 16.46
C GLY A 178 -0.91 53.84 17.40
N VAL A 179 -1.04 52.52 17.59
CA VAL A 179 -1.58 51.89 18.80
C VAL A 179 -0.86 50.56 19.04
N GLY A 180 -0.08 50.51 20.12
CA GLY A 180 -0.12 49.41 21.10
C GLY A 180 0.52 48.07 20.73
N TYR A 181 1.85 48.00 20.83
CA TYR A 181 2.59 46.75 21.05
C TYR A 181 2.56 46.41 22.56
N LEU A 182 1.60 45.59 23.02
CA LEU A 182 1.59 45.00 24.37
C LEU A 182 0.86 43.63 24.31
N TRP A 183 1.25 42.51 24.91
CA TRP A 183 2.27 42.13 25.89
C TRP A 183 2.46 40.60 25.78
N PHE A 184 3.69 40.09 25.67
CA PHE A 184 4.01 38.75 26.19
C PHE A 184 5.08 38.93 27.26
N THR A 185 4.67 38.76 28.51
CA THR A 185 5.47 38.98 29.71
C THR A 185 6.45 37.85 29.93
N GLY A 186 7.70 38.24 30.14
CA GLY A 186 8.72 37.36 30.70
C GLY A 186 9.78 38.18 31.40
N GLN A 187 9.56 38.57 32.66
CA GLN A 187 10.64 38.57 33.65
C GLN A 187 10.13 38.65 35.08
N LEU A 188 10.37 37.56 35.80
CA LEU A 188 10.36 37.45 37.25
C LEU A 188 11.79 37.75 37.76
N SER A 189 11.90 38.33 38.96
CA SER A 189 13.13 38.69 39.71
C SER A 189 13.82 40.00 39.25
N GLN A 190 14.14 40.99 40.09
CA GLN A 190 14.49 40.96 41.52
C GLN A 190 13.91 42.12 42.35
N LEU A 191 13.84 41.83 43.65
CA LEU A 191 13.43 42.62 44.81
C LEU A 191 14.50 43.63 45.28
N LEU A 192 14.01 44.73 45.85
CA LEU A 192 14.54 45.48 47.01
C LEU A 192 15.93 46.12 46.92
N GLY A 193 15.92 47.44 46.76
CA GLY A 193 16.96 48.36 47.22
C GLY A 193 16.44 49.80 47.20
N GLY A 194 16.01 50.30 48.35
CA GLY A 194 15.59 51.70 48.57
C GLY A 194 14.40 51.83 49.50
#